data_AF-A0A1Y5PM98-F1
#
_entry.id   AF-A0A1Y5PM98-F1
#
_cell.length_a   1.000
_cell.length_b   1.000
_cell.length_c   1.000
_cell.angle_alpha   90.00
_cell.angle_beta   90.00
_cell.angle_gamma   90.00
#
_symmetry.space_group_name_H-M   'P 1'
#
loop_
_entity.id
_entity.type
_entity.pdbx_description
1 polymer ?
#
loop_
_entity_poly.entity_id
_entity_poly.type
_entity_poly.pdbx_seq_one_letter_code
_entity_poly.pdbx_strand_id
1 'polypeptide(L)'
;MVKKAAGKRADGDEAIAVDKRVRVYVDTDDEVRGVVVEDFGDLAGHAVDVGDVHISDAARRWAVLLDAGTLVFVDSHQIAPE
;
A
#
# COMPACT_ATOMS: atom_id res chain seq x y z
N MET A 1 27.68 -6.31 -0.97
CA MET A 1 26.85 -6.29 0.26
C MET A 1 26.04 -5.00 0.17
N VAL A 2 24.73 -4.93 -0.04
CA VAL A 2 23.59 -5.82 0.22
C VAL A 2 22.58 -5.63 -0.93
N LYS A 3 22.17 -6.70 -1.62
CA LYS A 3 20.98 -6.66 -2.48
C LYS A 3 19.80 -6.90 -1.54
N LYS A 4 19.04 -5.86 -1.18
CA LYS A 4 17.77 -6.08 -0.47
C LYS A 4 16.81 -6.70 -1.48
N ALA A 5 16.73 -8.03 -1.42
CA ALA A 5 15.70 -8.78 -2.10
C ALA A 5 14.36 -8.27 -1.59
N ALA A 6 13.53 -7.75 -2.50
CA ALA A 6 12.13 -7.46 -2.24
C ALA A 6 11.48 -8.81 -1.87
N GLY A 7 11.37 -9.05 -0.56
CA GLY A 7 10.70 -10.20 -0.01
C GLY A 7 9.26 -10.15 -0.47
N LYS A 8 8.85 -11.18 -1.20
CA LYS A 8 7.47 -11.49 -1.53
C LYS A 8 6.68 -11.57 -0.23
N ARG A 9 5.97 -10.49 0.13
CA ARG A 9 5.11 -10.49 1.31
C ARG A 9 3.84 -11.26 0.98
N ALA A 10 3.60 -12.23 1.84
CA ALA A 10 2.63 -13.28 1.71
C ALA A 10 1.19 -12.76 1.73
N ASP A 11 0.35 -13.39 0.91
CA ASP A 11 -1.05 -13.67 1.18
C ASP A 11 -1.36 -13.76 2.68
N GLY A 12 -1.90 -12.67 3.22
CA GLY A 12 -2.61 -12.62 4.49
C GLY A 12 -3.88 -11.85 4.19
N ASP A 13 -4.85 -12.55 3.63
CA ASP A 13 -6.01 -12.01 2.89
C ASP A 13 -7.09 -11.42 3.83
N GLU A 14 -6.67 -10.60 4.80
CA GLU A 14 -7.56 -9.55 5.31
C GLU A 14 -7.36 -8.34 4.39
N ALA A 15 -8.20 -8.29 3.37
CA ALA A 15 -8.12 -7.29 2.32
C ALA A 15 -8.09 -5.88 2.93
N ILE A 16 -7.00 -5.16 2.65
CA ILE A 16 -6.89 -3.73 2.94
C ILE A 16 -8.04 -3.04 2.20
N ALA A 17 -8.90 -2.37 2.96
CA ALA A 17 -10.08 -1.68 2.44
C ALA A 17 -10.32 -0.42 3.26
N VAL A 18 -11.11 0.50 2.70
CA VAL A 18 -11.59 1.68 3.43
C VAL A 18 -12.28 1.27 4.73
N ASP A 19 -12.09 2.08 5.78
CA ASP A 19 -12.53 1.86 7.16
C ASP A 19 -11.87 0.68 7.90
N LYS A 20 -10.81 0.07 7.35
CA LYS A 20 -10.02 -0.97 8.04
C LYS A 20 -8.82 -0.39 8.78
N ARG A 21 -8.56 -0.99 9.96
CA ARG A 21 -7.34 -0.78 10.75
C ARG A 21 -6.14 -1.38 10.03
N VAL A 22 -5.07 -0.60 9.94
CA VAL A 22 -3.85 -0.98 9.23
C VAL A 22 -2.62 -0.45 9.95
N ARG A 23 -1.47 -1.03 9.59
CA ARG A 23 -0.14 -0.59 9.99
C ARG A 23 0.58 -0.05 8.77
N VAL A 24 1.18 1.13 8.89
CA VAL A 24 1.94 1.81 7.85
C VAL A 24 3.43 1.80 8.17
N TYR A 25 4.27 1.92 7.14
CA TYR A 25 5.74 1.82 7.23
C TYR A 25 6.21 0.49 7.84
N VAL A 26 5.48 -0.58 7.51
CA VAL A 26 5.81 -1.94 7.93
C VAL A 26 7.22 -2.36 7.50
N ASP A 27 7.89 -3.13 8.36
CA ASP A 27 9.31 -3.51 8.24
C ASP A 27 10.30 -2.34 8.43
N THR A 28 9.85 -1.24 9.02
CA THR A 28 10.71 -0.11 9.43
C THR A 28 10.52 0.19 10.91
N ASP A 29 11.45 0.96 11.49
CA ASP A 29 11.34 1.39 12.89
C ASP A 29 10.25 2.47 13.10
N ASP A 30 9.71 3.02 11.99
CA ASP A 30 8.66 4.04 11.98
C ASP A 30 7.26 3.43 11.77
N GLU A 31 7.04 2.16 12.15
CA GLU A 31 5.73 1.51 12.01
C GLU A 31 4.67 2.21 12.88
N VAL A 32 3.59 2.67 12.24
CA VAL A 32 2.49 3.41 12.92
C VAL A 32 1.14 2.83 12.52
N ARG A 33 0.16 2.93 13.42
CA ARG A 33 -1.22 2.47 13.20
C ARG A 33 -2.11 3.59 12.69
N GLY A 34 -3.12 3.19 11.92
CA GLY A 34 -4.17 4.07 11.45
C GLY A 34 -5.34 3.32 10.83
N VAL A 35 -6.19 4.08 10.17
CA VAL A 35 -7.36 3.57 9.44
C VAL A 35 -7.29 4.04 8.00
N VAL A 36 -7.55 3.13 7.05
CA VAL A 36 -7.67 3.49 5.64
C VAL A 36 -8.91 4.36 5.46
N VAL A 37 -8.73 5.56 4.91
CA VAL A 37 -9.85 6.47 4.63
C VAL A 37 -10.18 6.56 3.15
N GLU A 38 -9.26 6.14 2.27
CA GLU A 38 -9.49 6.11 0.82
C GLU A 38 -8.59 5.07 0.13
N ASP A 39 -9.14 4.39 -0.88
CA ASP A 39 -8.43 3.43 -1.72
C ASP A 39 -8.23 4.03 -3.13
N PHE A 40 -7.00 4.47 -3.40
CA PHE A 40 -6.60 4.97 -4.72
C PHE A 40 -6.09 3.86 -5.65
N GLY A 41 -6.15 2.59 -5.23
CA GLY A 41 -5.78 1.44 -6.04
C GLY A 41 -6.68 1.24 -7.26
N ASP A 42 -7.95 1.68 -7.20
CA ASP A 42 -8.90 1.61 -8.32
C ASP A 42 -8.79 2.82 -9.27
N LEU A 43 -8.14 3.91 -8.86
CA LEU A 43 -7.79 5.05 -9.73
C LEU A 43 -6.68 4.71 -10.74
N ALA A 44 -6.17 3.47 -10.72
CA ALA A 44 -5.39 2.86 -11.77
C ALA A 44 -6.23 2.40 -12.99
N GLY A 45 -7.50 2.78 -13.08
CA GLY A 45 -8.43 2.46 -14.16
C GLY A 45 -8.17 3.12 -15.53
N HIS A 46 -6.98 3.69 -15.76
CA HIS A 46 -6.50 3.99 -17.11
C HIS A 46 -5.13 3.34 -17.31
N ALA A 47 -5.15 2.05 -17.59
CA ALA A 47 -4.08 1.42 -18.35
C ALA A 47 -3.92 2.23 -19.65
N VAL A 48 -2.89 3.08 -19.70
CA VAL A 48 -2.51 3.73 -20.94
C VAL A 48 -1.75 2.67 -21.72
N ASP A 49 -2.44 2.03 -22.68
CA ASP A 49 -1.75 1.21 -23.68
C ASP A 49 -0.78 2.11 -24.45
N VAL A 50 0.51 2.04 -24.10
CA VAL A 50 1.60 2.58 -24.91
C VAL A 50 2.26 1.40 -25.64
N GLY A 51 1.58 0.87 -26.66
CA GLY A 51 2.06 -0.23 -27.49
C GLY A 51 2.07 -1.61 -26.80
N ASP A 52 2.99 -2.50 -27.21
CA ASP A 52 3.10 -3.91 -26.75
C ASP A 52 3.76 -4.09 -25.38
N VAL A 53 3.93 -3.03 -24.58
CA VAL A 53 4.68 -3.10 -23.31
C VAL A 53 3.73 -2.95 -22.13
N HIS A 54 3.47 -4.08 -21.49
CA HIS A 54 2.83 -4.17 -20.17
C HIS A 54 3.76 -3.54 -19.11
N ILE A 55 3.56 -2.25 -18.83
CA ILE A 55 4.29 -1.55 -17.76
C ILE A 55 3.55 -1.78 -16.45
N SER A 56 4.12 -2.70 -15.65
CA SER A 56 3.99 -2.88 -14.19
C SER A 56 2.64 -2.55 -13.54
N ASP A 57 2.04 -3.61 -12.99
CA ASP A 57 1.04 -3.63 -11.92
C ASP A 57 0.98 -2.29 -11.17
N ALA A 58 -0.05 -1.50 -11.43
CA ALA A 58 -0.21 -0.18 -10.86
C ALA A 58 -0.13 -0.31 -9.34
N ALA A 59 0.88 0.35 -8.74
CA ALA A 59 1.08 0.30 -7.31
C ALA A 59 -0.17 0.88 -6.64
N ARG A 60 -1.03 -0.01 -6.12
CA ARG A 60 -2.18 0.38 -5.32
C ARG A 60 -1.69 1.30 -4.20
N ARG A 61 -2.38 2.41 -4.02
CA ARG A 61 -2.03 3.43 -3.03
C ARG A 61 -3.25 3.69 -2.15
N TRP A 62 -3.01 3.86 -0.86
CA TRP A 62 -4.06 4.14 0.11
C TRP A 62 -3.78 5.44 0.83
N ALA A 63 -4.84 6.16 1.20
CA ALA A 63 -4.74 7.19 2.22
C ALA A 63 -5.11 6.58 3.57
N VAL A 64 -4.22 6.74 4.54
CA VAL A 64 -4.39 6.25 5.91
C VAL A 64 -4.38 7.44 6.85
N LEU A 65 -5.43 7.55 7.67
CA LEU A 65 -5.46 8.46 8.81
C LEU A 65 -4.80 7.77 9.99
N LEU A 66 -3.63 8.26 10.38
CA LEU A 66 -2.91 7.76 11.55
C LEU A 66 -3.66 8.10 12.83
N ASP A 67 -3.45 7.31 13.89
CA ASP A 67 -4.05 7.56 15.21
C ASP A 67 -3.62 8.92 15.80
N ALA A 68 -2.50 9.47 15.33
CA ALA A 68 -2.02 10.81 15.66
C ALA A 68 -2.77 11.95 14.94
N GLY A 69 -3.71 11.64 14.04
CA GLY A 69 -4.50 12.59 13.25
C GLY A 69 -3.84 13.05 11.94
N THR A 70 -2.70 12.47 11.56
CA THR A 70 -2.00 12.77 10.30
C THR A 70 -2.51 11.89 9.18
N LEU A 71 -2.77 12.47 8.00
CA LEU A 71 -3.08 11.72 6.79
C LEU A 71 -1.79 11.39 6.03
N VAL A 72 -1.56 10.12 5.73
CA VAL A 72 -0.40 9.65 4.94
C VAL A 72 -0.86 8.86 3.72
N PHE A 73 -0.03 8.88 2.67
CA PHE A 73 -0.24 8.09 1.47
C PHE A 73 0.82 6.99 1.40
N VAL A 74 0.38 5.74 1.27
CA VAL A 74 1.27 4.57 1.31
C VAL A 74 0.96 3.62 0.17
N ASP A 75 2.02 2.99 -0.36
CA ASP A 75 1.91 1.96 -1.40
C ASP A 75 1.76 0.57 -0.76
N SER A 76 1.48 -0.46 -1.58
CA SER A 76 1.11 -1.82 -1.11
C SER A 76 2.19 -2.53 -0.32
N HIS A 77 3.44 -2.14 -0.54
CA HIS A 77 4.58 -2.66 0.19
C HIS A 77 4.86 -1.90 1.49
N GLN A 78 4.10 -0.87 1.83
CA GLN A 78 4.29 -0.05 3.05
C GLN A 78 3.09 -0.14 4.00
N ILE A 79 2.12 -1.01 3.71
CA ILE A 79 0.89 -1.17 4.48
C ILE A 79 0.61 -2.66 4.73
N ALA A 80 0.09 -2.99 5.91
CA ALA A 80 -0.41 -4.33 6.22
C ALA A 80 -1.63 -4.25 7.14
N PRO A 81 -2.51 -5.28 7.15
CA PRO A 81 -3.56 -5.39 8.15
C PRO A 81 -2.97 -5.45 9.58
N GLU A 82 -3.74 -4.95 10.56
CA GLU A 82 -3.41 -5.04 11.99
C GLU A 82 -3.40 -6.48 12.49
#